data_AF-A0A1G6S137-F1
#
_entry.id   AF-A0A1G6S137-F1
#
_cell.length_a   1.000
_cell.length_b   1.000
_cell.length_c   1.000
_cell.angle_alpha   90.00
_cell.angle_beta   90.00
_cell.angle_gamma   90.00
#
_symmetry.space_group_name_H-M   'P 1'
#
loop_
_entity.id
_entity.type
_entity.pdbx_description
1 polymer ?
#
loop_
_entity_poly.entity_id
_entity_poly.type
_entity_poly.pdbx_seq_one_letter_code
_entity_poly.pdbx_strand_id
1 'polypeptide(L)'
;MTPLAASRQAGFTLVELLIVVVIVAITAAIALPSFNDAIVRNRLASQSNELVAGLSLARTAALELNAGGGFCAANDSQDGCGGNFENGWIAWADANRNNVVDDGEIRSSGRINDDDSIVGVTSIRFDGRGRRIDPAPNVGATMTLRPVDCATGKEFIRTLTINAVGSVTVTKGNC
;
A
#
# COMPACT_ATOMS: atom_id res chain seq x y z
N MET A 1 73.02 -13.21 -14.63
CA MET A 1 71.66 -13.69 -14.95
C MET A 1 70.97 -13.97 -13.63
N THR A 2 70.19 -13.01 -13.13
CA THR A 2 69.43 -13.13 -11.88
C THR A 2 68.14 -13.93 -12.16
N PRO A 3 67.85 -15.01 -11.43
CA PRO A 3 66.62 -15.77 -11.65
C PRO A 3 65.41 -14.93 -11.20
N LEU A 4 64.43 -14.77 -12.07
CA LEU A 4 63.12 -14.21 -11.74
C LEU A 4 62.41 -15.23 -10.84
N ALA A 5 62.15 -14.86 -9.59
CA ALA A 5 61.36 -15.67 -8.68
C ALA A 5 59.94 -15.82 -9.24
N ALA A 6 59.54 -17.05 -9.57
CA ALA A 6 58.19 -17.35 -10.00
C ALA A 6 57.23 -17.16 -8.82
N SER A 7 56.32 -16.19 -8.93
CA SER A 7 55.22 -15.99 -7.98
C SER A 7 54.37 -17.25 -7.96
N ARG A 8 54.38 -18.01 -6.85
CA ARG A 8 53.43 -19.11 -6.64
C ARG A 8 52.02 -18.52 -6.65
N GLN A 9 51.21 -18.93 -7.63
CA GLN A 9 49.77 -18.65 -7.58
C GLN A 9 49.19 -19.36 -6.35
N ALA A 10 48.79 -18.59 -5.35
CA ALA A 10 48.00 -19.09 -4.22
C ALA A 10 46.55 -19.25 -4.72
N GLY A 11 46.14 -20.48 -4.98
CA GLY A 11 44.76 -20.83 -5.30
C GLY A 11 44.02 -21.36 -4.07
N PHE A 12 42.69 -21.25 -4.08
CA PHE A 12 41.83 -21.92 -3.10
C PHE A 12 41.81 -23.43 -3.35
N THR A 13 41.76 -24.20 -2.28
CA THR A 13 41.54 -25.65 -2.36
C THR A 13 40.07 -25.94 -2.68
N LEU A 14 39.80 -27.10 -3.30
CA LEU A 14 38.43 -27.56 -3.54
C LEU A 14 37.62 -27.65 -2.24
N VAL A 15 38.29 -28.06 -1.14
CA VAL A 15 37.66 -28.19 0.18
C VAL A 15 37.30 -26.81 0.77
N GLU A 16 38.16 -25.80 0.64
CA GLU A 16 37.85 -24.43 1.09
C GLU A 16 36.64 -23.86 0.35
N LEU A 17 36.58 -24.04 -0.97
CA LEU A 17 35.43 -23.59 -1.75
C LEU A 17 34.15 -24.32 -1.32
N LEU A 18 34.22 -25.62 -1.05
CA LEU A 18 33.07 -26.40 -0.59
C LEU A 18 32.58 -25.90 0.78
N ILE A 19 33.48 -25.59 1.72
CA ILE A 19 33.12 -25.05 3.03
C ILE A 19 32.45 -23.67 2.87
N VAL A 20 32.99 -22.79 2.02
CA VAL A 20 32.39 -21.47 1.76
C VAL A 20 30.98 -21.60 1.20
N VAL A 21 30.78 -22.48 0.21
CA VAL A 21 29.44 -22.73 -0.37
C VAL A 21 28.47 -23.23 0.70
N VAL A 22 28.90 -24.14 1.58
CA VAL A 22 28.07 -24.65 2.68
C VAL A 22 27.68 -23.52 3.64
N ILE A 23 28.62 -22.66 4.03
CA ILE A 23 28.34 -21.51 4.92
C ILE A 23 27.35 -20.54 4.26
N VAL A 24 27.55 -20.24 2.98
CA VAL A 24 26.64 -19.36 2.21
C VAL A 24 25.24 -19.99 2.12
N ALA A 25 25.14 -21.29 1.87
CA ALA A 25 23.85 -21.98 1.80
C ALA A 25 23.09 -21.92 3.12
N ILE A 26 23.76 -22.16 4.25
CA ILE A 26 23.15 -22.11 5.58
C ILE A 26 22.68 -20.68 5.91
N THR A 27 23.52 -19.68 5.64
CA THR A 27 23.16 -18.28 5.93
C THR A 27 22.02 -17.79 5.04
N ALA A 28 22.00 -18.16 3.76
CA ALA A 28 20.91 -17.84 2.83
C ALA A 28 19.58 -18.46 3.27
N ALA A 29 19.57 -19.71 3.73
CA ALA A 29 18.36 -20.39 4.20
C ALA A 29 17.65 -19.65 5.34
N ILE A 30 18.41 -18.99 6.22
CA ILE A 30 17.88 -18.21 7.35
C ILE A 30 17.49 -16.79 6.90
N ALA A 31 18.28 -16.18 6.02
CA ALA A 31 18.10 -14.78 5.62
C ALA A 31 16.91 -14.57 4.67
N LEU A 32 16.73 -15.45 3.67
CA LEU A 32 15.71 -15.32 2.63
C LEU A 32 14.27 -15.13 3.14
N PRO A 33 13.75 -15.94 4.10
CA PRO A 33 12.39 -15.74 4.60
C PRO A 33 12.20 -14.37 5.28
N SER A 34 13.22 -13.88 6.00
CA SER A 34 13.17 -12.56 6.64
C SER A 34 13.14 -11.41 5.63
N PHE A 35 13.91 -11.54 4.53
CA PHE A 35 13.90 -10.57 3.45
C PHE A 35 12.55 -10.49 2.74
N ASN A 36 11.91 -11.64 2.46
CA ASN A 36 10.57 -11.65 1.86
C ASN A 36 9.54 -10.94 2.75
N ASP A 37 9.55 -11.21 4.06
CA ASP A 37 8.67 -10.51 4.99
C ASP A 37 8.93 -8.99 5.01
N ALA A 38 10.18 -8.56 4.89
CA ALA A 38 10.54 -7.15 4.85
C ALA A 38 10.04 -6.47 3.56
N ILE A 39 10.12 -7.15 2.42
CA ILE A 39 9.56 -6.68 1.14
C ILE A 39 8.04 -6.48 1.27
N VAL A 40 7.32 -7.47 1.80
CA VAL A 40 5.87 -7.39 2.01
C VAL A 40 5.51 -6.22 2.94
N ARG A 41 6.23 -6.04 4.06
CA ARG A 41 6.01 -4.91 4.98
C ARG A 41 6.22 -3.55 4.31
N ASN A 42 7.27 -3.41 3.51
CA ASN A 42 7.55 -2.16 2.79
C ASN A 42 6.49 -1.87 1.73
N ARG A 43 6.08 -2.90 0.98
CA ARG A 43 5.00 -2.82 -0.02
C ARG A 43 3.68 -2.35 0.61
N LEU A 44 3.28 -2.96 1.72
CA LEU A 44 2.07 -2.60 2.45
C LEU A 44 2.15 -1.20 3.07
N ALA A 45 3.33 -0.81 3.56
CA ALA A 45 3.55 0.54 4.06
C ALA A 45 3.37 1.58 2.95
N SER A 46 3.99 1.38 1.78
CA SER A 46 3.85 2.28 0.62
C SER A 46 2.40 2.44 0.20
N GLN A 47 1.70 1.33 -0.03
CA GLN A 47 0.29 1.36 -0.43
C GLN A 47 -0.59 2.01 0.64
N SER A 48 -0.38 1.71 1.93
CA SER A 48 -1.15 2.37 2.99
C SER A 48 -0.92 3.89 3.02
N ASN A 49 0.29 4.35 2.73
CA ASN A 49 0.61 5.77 2.66
C ASN A 49 -0.04 6.43 1.43
N GLU A 50 -0.07 5.74 0.28
CA GLU A 50 -0.75 6.21 -0.93
C GLU A 50 -2.26 6.35 -0.71
N LEU A 51 -2.90 5.37 -0.07
CA LEU A 51 -4.33 5.43 0.30
C LEU A 51 -4.60 6.60 1.26
N VAL A 52 -3.76 6.79 2.28
CA VAL A 52 -3.86 7.92 3.21
C VAL A 52 -3.70 9.26 2.48
N ALA A 53 -2.77 9.34 1.54
CA ALA A 53 -2.55 10.53 0.72
C ALA A 53 -3.77 10.82 -0.16
N GLY A 54 -4.33 9.81 -0.83
CA GLY A 54 -5.55 9.94 -1.62
C GLY A 54 -6.76 10.40 -0.80
N LEU A 55 -7.00 9.79 0.36
CA LEU A 55 -8.05 10.21 1.30
C LEU A 55 -7.86 11.66 1.78
N SER A 56 -6.63 12.03 2.10
CA SER A 56 -6.30 13.39 2.55
C SER A 56 -6.48 14.40 1.43
N LEU A 57 -6.09 14.06 0.20
CA LEU A 57 -6.27 14.90 -0.98
C LEU A 57 -7.75 15.13 -1.29
N ALA A 58 -8.57 14.08 -1.28
CA ALA A 58 -10.02 14.21 -1.45
C ALA A 58 -10.65 15.15 -0.40
N ARG A 59 -10.24 15.01 0.86
CA ARG A 59 -10.70 15.86 1.95
C ARG A 59 -10.28 17.32 1.77
N THR A 60 -9.01 17.56 1.41
CA THR A 60 -8.50 18.92 1.17
C THR A 60 -9.19 19.56 -0.02
N ALA A 61 -9.41 18.82 -1.11
CA ALA A 61 -10.13 19.34 -2.27
C ALA A 61 -11.60 19.68 -1.94
N ALA A 62 -12.25 18.89 -1.08
CA ALA A 62 -13.59 19.21 -0.57
C ALA A 62 -13.62 20.53 0.20
N LEU A 63 -12.58 20.80 1.02
CA LEU A 63 -12.41 22.06 1.76
C LEU A 63 -12.14 23.24 0.83
N GLU A 64 -11.23 23.08 -0.14
CA GLU A 64 -10.83 24.13 -1.08
C GLU A 64 -12.00 24.60 -1.95
N LEU A 65 -12.86 23.68 -2.38
CA LEU A 65 -14.00 23.98 -3.25
C LEU A 65 -15.29 24.31 -2.49
N ASN A 66 -15.32 24.06 -1.17
CA ASN A 66 -16.53 24.16 -0.33
C ASN A 66 -17.75 23.48 -1.00
N ALA A 67 -17.53 22.27 -1.52
CA ALA A 67 -18.49 21.59 -2.38
C ALA A 67 -18.66 20.12 -1.98
N GLY A 68 -17.56 19.42 -1.72
CA GLY A 68 -17.57 18.03 -1.29
C GLY A 68 -16.49 17.25 -2.03
N GLY A 69 -16.43 15.95 -1.82
CA GLY A 69 -15.50 15.07 -2.52
C GLY A 69 -15.49 13.69 -1.89
N GLY A 70 -14.59 12.84 -2.37
CA GLY A 70 -14.54 11.48 -1.87
C GLY A 70 -13.35 10.68 -2.32
N PHE A 71 -13.30 9.49 -1.76
CA PHE A 71 -12.36 8.45 -2.09
C PHE A 71 -13.14 7.17 -2.32
N CYS A 72 -12.87 6.44 -3.38
CA CYS A 72 -13.61 5.22 -3.68
C CYS A 72 -12.80 4.20 -4.45
N ALA A 73 -13.25 2.96 -4.41
CA ALA A 73 -12.85 1.91 -5.34
C ALA A 73 -13.29 2.28 -6.77
N ALA A 74 -12.34 2.21 -7.70
CA ALA A 74 -12.56 2.56 -9.10
C ALA A 74 -13.44 1.52 -9.79
N ASN A 75 -14.27 1.96 -10.72
CA ASN A 75 -14.90 1.10 -11.72
C ASN A 75 -13.85 0.59 -12.73
N ASP A 76 -14.26 -0.33 -13.62
CA ASP A 76 -13.36 -0.94 -14.61
C ASP A 76 -12.74 0.08 -15.58
N SER A 77 -13.50 1.14 -15.90
CA SER A 77 -13.07 2.24 -16.78
C SER A 77 -12.11 3.23 -16.12
N GLN A 78 -11.91 3.14 -14.80
CA GLN A 78 -11.11 4.08 -13.98
C GLN A 78 -11.54 5.55 -14.10
N ASP A 79 -12.82 5.80 -14.42
CA ASP A 79 -13.40 7.14 -14.56
C ASP A 79 -14.43 7.46 -13.46
N GLY A 80 -14.72 6.51 -12.57
CA GLY A 80 -15.68 6.72 -11.50
C GLY A 80 -15.66 5.68 -10.41
N CYS A 81 -16.53 5.88 -9.42
CA CYS A 81 -16.71 4.93 -8.31
C CYS A 81 -17.61 3.75 -8.72
N GLY A 82 -17.61 2.70 -7.90
CA GLY A 82 -18.59 1.61 -7.99
C GLY A 82 -18.03 0.28 -8.48
N GLY A 83 -16.70 0.14 -8.56
CA GLY A 83 -16.04 -1.15 -8.71
C GLY A 83 -15.34 -1.60 -7.42
N ASN A 84 -14.23 -2.30 -7.60
CA ASN A 84 -13.42 -2.88 -6.52
C ASN A 84 -12.02 -2.27 -6.50
N PHE A 85 -11.32 -2.43 -5.38
CA PHE A 85 -9.96 -1.92 -5.24
C PHE A 85 -8.94 -2.61 -6.16
N GLU A 86 -9.26 -3.78 -6.73
CA GLU A 86 -8.49 -4.46 -7.77
C GLU A 86 -8.37 -3.60 -9.06
N ASN A 87 -9.41 -2.82 -9.36
CA ASN A 87 -9.41 -1.87 -10.47
C ASN A 87 -8.63 -0.59 -10.13
N GLY A 88 -8.38 -0.37 -8.85
CA GLY A 88 -7.72 0.81 -8.31
C GLY A 88 -8.63 1.62 -7.40
N TRP A 89 -8.16 2.81 -7.07
CA TRP A 89 -8.88 3.78 -6.25
C TRP A 89 -8.81 5.16 -6.89
N ILE A 90 -9.80 5.98 -6.56
CA ILE A 90 -9.94 7.35 -7.04
C ILE A 90 -10.18 8.27 -5.85
N ALA A 91 -9.39 9.34 -5.76
CA ALA A 91 -9.62 10.50 -4.92
C ALA A 91 -10.13 11.65 -5.80
N TRP A 92 -11.29 12.21 -5.47
CA TRP A 92 -11.99 13.17 -6.31
C TRP A 92 -12.62 14.29 -5.48
N ALA A 93 -12.99 15.38 -6.16
CA ALA A 93 -13.65 16.54 -5.57
C ALA A 93 -14.96 16.83 -6.30
N ASP A 94 -16.05 17.06 -5.57
CA ASP A 94 -17.40 17.28 -6.11
C ASP A 94 -17.58 18.76 -6.50
N ALA A 95 -16.89 19.21 -7.54
CA ALA A 95 -16.79 20.62 -7.90
C ALA A 95 -18.14 21.21 -8.32
N ASN A 96 -18.98 20.41 -8.96
CA ASN A 96 -20.30 20.81 -9.43
C ASN A 96 -21.45 20.46 -8.45
N ARG A 97 -21.16 19.79 -7.32
CA ARG A 97 -22.11 19.39 -6.27
C ARG A 97 -23.17 18.37 -6.72
N ASN A 98 -22.88 17.58 -7.75
CA ASN A 98 -23.79 16.54 -8.21
C ASN A 98 -23.57 15.20 -7.48
N ASN A 99 -22.50 15.07 -6.69
CA ASN A 99 -22.12 13.87 -5.95
C ASN A 99 -21.75 12.66 -6.84
N VAL A 100 -21.32 12.91 -8.06
CA VAL A 100 -20.87 11.93 -9.05
C VAL A 100 -19.42 12.27 -9.40
N VAL A 101 -18.62 11.27 -9.75
CA VAL A 101 -17.28 11.53 -10.27
C VAL A 101 -17.41 11.92 -11.74
N ASP A 102 -16.98 13.13 -12.08
CA ASP A 102 -16.91 13.60 -13.46
C ASP A 102 -15.46 13.74 -13.96
N ASP A 103 -15.31 13.83 -15.29
CA ASP A 103 -14.02 14.16 -15.89
C ASP A 103 -13.54 15.56 -15.42
N GLY A 104 -12.29 15.65 -14.99
CA GLY A 104 -11.71 16.84 -14.35
C GLY A 104 -11.94 16.99 -12.83
N GLU A 105 -12.76 16.13 -12.22
CA GLU A 105 -12.95 16.07 -10.75
C GLU A 105 -12.00 15.10 -10.05
N ILE A 106 -11.44 14.15 -10.80
CA ILE A 106 -10.40 13.24 -10.32
C ILE A 106 -9.13 14.04 -9.96
N ARG A 107 -8.69 13.90 -8.71
CA ARG A 107 -7.49 14.57 -8.18
C ARG A 107 -6.29 13.64 -8.10
N SER A 108 -6.54 12.36 -7.84
CA SER A 108 -5.52 11.32 -7.85
C SER A 108 -6.19 9.97 -8.01
N SER A 109 -5.48 9.05 -8.64
CA SER A 109 -5.85 7.66 -8.71
C SER A 109 -4.62 6.78 -8.56
N GLY A 110 -4.83 5.53 -8.19
CA GLY A 110 -3.76 4.56 -8.02
C GLY A 110 -4.30 3.15 -8.03
N ARG A 111 -3.38 2.18 -8.04
CA ARG A 111 -3.70 0.76 -7.96
C ARG A 111 -3.07 0.15 -6.73
N ILE A 112 -3.67 -0.91 -6.22
CA ILE A 112 -3.03 -1.78 -5.23
C ILE A 112 -2.18 -2.83 -5.96
N ASN A 113 -1.28 -3.47 -5.23
CA ASN A 113 -0.53 -4.61 -5.73
C ASN A 113 -1.45 -5.83 -5.89
N ASP A 114 -1.24 -6.63 -6.93
CA ASP A 114 -2.09 -7.78 -7.25
C ASP A 114 -2.09 -8.88 -6.16
N ASP A 115 -1.05 -8.93 -5.32
CA ASP A 115 -0.98 -9.87 -4.18
C ASP A 115 -1.68 -9.34 -2.92
N ASP A 116 -2.25 -8.14 -2.97
CA ASP A 116 -2.90 -7.48 -1.84
C ASP A 116 -4.40 -7.23 -2.14
N SER A 117 -5.17 -7.09 -1.09
CA SER A 117 -6.61 -6.83 -1.15
C SER A 117 -7.00 -5.79 -0.10
N ILE A 118 -8.04 -5.01 -0.40
CA ILE A 118 -8.66 -4.09 0.55
C ILE A 118 -10.07 -4.59 0.83
N VAL A 119 -10.38 -4.81 2.11
CA VAL A 119 -11.72 -5.21 2.58
C VAL A 119 -12.32 -4.14 3.49
N GLY A 120 -13.65 -4.08 3.56
CA GLY A 120 -14.38 -3.08 4.34
C GLY A 120 -15.13 -2.10 3.45
N VAL A 121 -15.08 -0.81 3.77
CA VAL A 121 -15.79 0.22 3.01
C VAL A 121 -15.12 0.49 1.67
N THR A 122 -15.90 0.60 0.61
CA THR A 122 -15.42 0.87 -0.76
C THR A 122 -15.51 2.33 -1.16
N SER A 123 -16.18 3.16 -0.36
CA SER A 123 -16.30 4.59 -0.58
C SER A 123 -16.25 5.36 0.74
N ILE A 124 -15.68 6.55 0.67
CA ILE A 124 -15.68 7.58 1.71
C ILE A 124 -16.07 8.88 1.04
N ARG A 125 -17.02 9.63 1.64
CA ARG A 125 -17.39 10.95 1.14
C ARG A 125 -17.23 12.02 2.21
N PHE A 126 -16.82 13.20 1.78
CA PHE A 126 -16.63 14.38 2.61
C PHE A 126 -17.59 15.50 2.21
N ASP A 127 -18.09 16.25 3.20
CA ASP A 127 -18.76 17.53 2.97
C ASP A 127 -17.74 18.65 2.68
N GLY A 128 -18.21 19.84 2.29
CA GLY A 128 -17.36 21.02 2.07
C GLY A 128 -16.62 21.54 3.32
N ARG A 129 -16.86 20.94 4.50
CA ARG A 129 -16.13 21.21 5.75
C ARG A 129 -15.14 20.08 6.07
N GLY A 130 -14.92 19.16 5.13
CA GLY A 130 -13.99 18.04 5.26
C GLY A 130 -14.43 16.99 6.28
N ARG A 131 -15.70 16.99 6.71
CA ARG A 131 -16.24 15.95 7.60
C ARG A 131 -16.74 14.79 6.77
N ARG A 132 -16.60 13.58 7.31
CA ARG A 132 -17.11 12.38 6.64
C ARG A 132 -18.63 12.36 6.71
N ILE A 133 -19.28 12.19 5.57
CA ILE A 133 -20.74 12.05 5.43
C ILE A 133 -21.16 10.66 4.97
N ASP A 134 -20.29 9.95 4.26
CA ASP A 134 -20.50 8.56 3.84
C ASP A 134 -19.25 7.71 4.11
N PRO A 135 -19.40 6.48 4.64
CA PRO A 135 -20.64 5.97 5.25
C PRO A 135 -21.02 6.86 6.45
N ALA A 136 -22.29 6.80 6.85
CA ALA A 136 -22.88 7.72 7.84
C ALA A 136 -21.96 7.94 9.06
N PRO A 137 -21.94 9.14 9.67
CA PRO A 137 -20.96 9.49 10.71
C PRO A 137 -20.92 8.55 11.92
N ASN A 138 -22.03 7.87 12.20
CA ASN A 138 -22.20 6.90 13.29
C ASN A 138 -21.86 5.45 12.89
N VAL A 139 -21.59 5.18 11.62
CA VAL A 139 -21.17 3.87 11.11
C VAL A 139 -19.63 3.85 11.04
N GLY A 140 -19.01 2.72 11.38
CA GLY A 140 -17.56 2.55 11.25
C GLY A 140 -17.13 2.72 9.78
N ALA A 141 -16.08 3.49 9.54
CA ALA A 141 -15.50 3.66 8.21
C ALA A 141 -14.07 3.13 8.23
N THR A 142 -13.97 1.82 8.04
CA THR A 142 -12.72 1.09 8.11
C THR A 142 -12.47 0.36 6.80
N MET A 143 -11.26 0.51 6.28
CA MET A 143 -10.76 -0.27 5.16
C MET A 143 -9.45 -0.94 5.60
N THR A 144 -9.32 -2.22 5.27
CA THR A 144 -8.21 -3.06 5.72
C THR A 144 -7.45 -3.57 4.51
N LEU A 145 -6.23 -3.07 4.35
CA LEU A 145 -5.25 -3.55 3.38
C LEU A 145 -4.52 -4.76 3.97
N ARG A 146 -4.47 -5.86 3.22
CA ARG A 146 -3.79 -7.10 3.59
C ARG A 146 -3.33 -7.86 2.34
N PRO A 147 -2.27 -8.67 2.44
CA PRO A 147 -2.00 -9.69 1.44
C PRO A 147 -3.21 -10.61 1.25
N VAL A 148 -3.43 -11.07 0.03
CA VAL A 148 -4.38 -12.15 -0.30
C VAL A 148 -4.01 -13.38 0.53
N ASP A 149 -2.73 -13.76 0.46
CA ASP A 149 -2.12 -14.82 1.26
C ASP A 149 -1.50 -14.25 2.56
N CYS A 150 -2.35 -14.04 3.55
CA CYS A 150 -1.96 -13.50 4.86
C CYS A 150 -1.54 -14.65 5.80
N ALA A 151 -0.24 -14.98 5.84
CA ALA A 151 0.27 -16.05 6.71
C ALA A 151 0.13 -15.71 8.21
N THR A 152 -0.43 -16.63 9.00
CA THR A 152 -0.72 -16.44 10.44
C THR A 152 0.49 -15.95 11.24
N GLY A 153 0.27 -14.99 12.12
CA GLY A 153 1.27 -14.40 13.01
C GLY A 153 2.14 -13.32 12.34
N LYS A 154 1.95 -13.03 11.05
CA LYS A 154 2.67 -11.95 10.36
C LYS A 154 1.91 -10.63 10.51
N GLU A 155 2.61 -9.57 10.93
CA GLU A 155 2.06 -8.22 11.09
C GLU A 155 1.88 -7.48 9.74
N PHE A 156 1.10 -8.09 8.84
CA PHE A 156 0.88 -7.62 7.47
C PHE A 156 -0.46 -6.88 7.29
N ILE A 157 -1.31 -6.83 8.31
CA ILE A 157 -2.58 -6.10 8.20
C ILE A 157 -2.32 -4.60 8.42
N ARG A 158 -2.90 -3.75 7.56
CA ARG A 158 -2.97 -2.30 7.71
C ARG A 158 -4.43 -1.87 7.70
N THR A 159 -4.93 -1.42 8.84
CA THR A 159 -6.32 -1.01 8.99
C THR A 159 -6.38 0.51 9.04
N LEU A 160 -6.93 1.11 7.98
CA LEU A 160 -7.21 2.54 7.88
C LEU A 160 -8.59 2.79 8.48
N THR A 161 -8.65 3.62 9.51
CA THR A 161 -9.90 4.08 10.11
C THR A 161 -10.07 5.56 9.84
N ILE A 162 -11.17 5.90 9.19
CA ILE A 162 -11.56 7.29 8.92
C ILE A 162 -12.59 7.64 9.98
N ASN A 163 -12.42 8.73 10.73
CA ASN A 163 -13.43 9.16 11.71
C ASN A 163 -14.46 10.11 11.08
N ALA A 164 -15.49 10.48 11.86
CA ALA A 164 -16.54 11.40 11.41
C ALA A 164 -16.02 12.80 11.03
N VAL A 165 -14.87 13.22 11.56
CA VAL A 165 -14.25 14.52 11.25
C VAL A 165 -13.35 14.43 9.99
N GLY A 166 -13.17 13.24 9.43
CA GLY A 166 -12.39 12.98 8.23
C GLY A 166 -10.89 12.78 8.47
N SER A 167 -10.44 12.60 9.71
CA SER A 167 -9.04 12.19 9.95
C SER A 167 -8.87 10.69 9.71
N VAL A 168 -7.76 10.34 9.07
CA VAL A 168 -7.38 8.94 8.81
C VAL A 168 -6.36 8.50 9.84
N THR A 169 -6.53 7.30 10.39
CA THR A 169 -5.56 6.65 11.30
C THR A 169 -5.26 5.25 10.79
N VAL A 170 -3.98 4.90 10.72
CA VAL A 170 -3.54 3.56 10.29
C VAL A 170 -3.10 2.77 11.52
N THR A 171 -3.63 1.58 11.67
CA THR A 171 -3.19 0.61 12.69
C THR A 171 -2.64 -0.63 12.02
N LYS A 172 -1.64 -1.25 12.65
CA LYS A 172 -1.07 -2.52 12.19
C LYS A 172 -1.75 -3.67 12.93
N GLY A 173 -1.82 -4.82 12.27
CA GLY A 173 -2.36 -6.03 12.86
C GLY A 173 -1.71 -7.28 12.28
N ASN A 174 -1.91 -8.39 12.97
CA ASN A 174 -1.48 -9.71 12.54
C ASN A 174 -2.54 -10.34 11.63
N CYS A 175 -2.08 -11.06 10.61
CA CYS A 175 -2.80 -12.22 10.12
C CYS A 175 -2.90 -13.26 11.26
#